data_AF-A0ABD5HY19-F1
#
_entry.id   AF-A0ABD5HY19-F1
#
_cell.length_a   1.000
_cell.length_b   1.000
_cell.length_c   1.000
_cell.angle_alpha   90.00
_cell.angle_beta   90.00
_cell.angle_gamma   90.00
#
_symmetry.space_group_name_H-M   'P 1'
#
loop_
_entity.id
_entity.type
_entity.pdbx_description
1 polymer ?
#
loop_
_entity_poly.entity_id
_entity_poly.type
_entity_poly.pdbx_seq_one_letter_code
_entity_poly.pdbx_strand_id
1 'polypeptide(L)'
;MNDLLQSMLENGALLVILAILTESLTEILKNMIPNRTIQDRFTYLLSILVGISLAFAFNLNFFDLNGYGKYISMISAGLLASRGANYANGFLKKFDILR
;
A
#
# COMPACT_ATOMS: atom_id res chain seq x y z
N MET A 1 20.74 0.25 19.17
CA MET A 1 19.34 0.54 18.80
C MET A 1 18.50 -0.56 19.43
N ASN A 2 17.34 -0.27 20.02
CA ASN A 2 16.47 -1.32 20.57
C ASN A 2 15.92 -2.16 19.39
N ASP A 3 15.95 -3.49 19.44
CA ASP A 3 15.58 -4.37 18.33
C ASP A 3 14.14 -4.09 17.83
N LEU A 4 13.25 -3.73 18.76
CA LEU A 4 11.89 -3.27 18.46
C LEU A 4 11.86 -2.00 17.58
N LEU A 5 12.71 -1.02 17.87
CA LEU A 5 12.76 0.23 17.08
C LEU A 5 13.26 -0.03 15.67
N GLN A 6 14.22 -0.95 15.52
CA GLN A 6 14.74 -1.32 14.21
C GLN A 6 13.66 -2.05 13.38
N SER A 7 12.94 -3.02 13.96
CA SER A 7 11.87 -3.72 13.24
C SER A 7 10.72 -2.79 12.84
N MET A 8 10.34 -1.84 13.71
CA MET A 8 9.33 -0.84 13.38
C MET A 8 9.77 0.10 12.26
N LEU A 9 11.05 0.50 12.22
CA LEU A 9 11.61 1.31 11.15
C LEU A 9 11.64 0.57 9.81
N GLU A 10 12.08 -0.69 9.81
CA GLU A 10 12.14 -1.52 8.60
C GLU A 10 10.73 -1.78 8.05
N ASN A 11 9.79 -2.19 8.91
CA ASN A 11 8.38 -2.39 8.53
C ASN A 11 7.71 -1.08 8.08
N GLY A 12 8.05 0.05 8.70
CA GLY A 12 7.59 1.38 8.31
C GLY A 12 8.08 1.81 6.94
N ALA A 13 9.37 1.67 6.68
CA ALA A 13 9.96 1.96 5.37
C ALA A 13 9.34 1.07 4.29
N LEU A 14 9.18 -0.22 4.58
CA LEU A 14 8.57 -1.17 3.67
C LEU A 14 7.10 -0.81 3.39
N LEU A 15 6.34 -0.40 4.40
CA LEU A 15 4.96 0.06 4.24
C LEU A 15 4.86 1.27 3.29
N VAL A 16 5.77 2.24 3.41
CA VAL A 16 5.82 3.43 2.53
C VAL A 16 6.12 3.02 1.08
N ILE A 17 7.11 2.16 0.88
CA ILE A 17 7.46 1.65 -0.46
C ILE A 17 6.27 0.88 -1.05
N LEU A 18 5.61 0.03 -0.27
CA LEU A 18 4.42 -0.70 -0.72
C LEU A 18 3.26 0.24 -1.05
N ALA A 19 3.08 1.35 -0.33
CA ALA A 19 2.07 2.35 -0.66
C ALA A 19 2.33 2.99 -2.04
N ILE A 20 3.58 3.37 -2.34
CA ILE A 20 3.97 3.93 -3.64
C ILE A 20 3.77 2.90 -4.76
N LEU A 21 4.18 1.66 -4.52
CA LEU A 21 4.00 0.57 -5.48
C LEU A 21 2.52 0.26 -5.73
N THR A 22 1.70 0.32 -4.67
CA THR A 22 0.25 0.13 -4.76
C THR A 22 -0.38 1.20 -5.64
N GLU A 23 -0.03 2.48 -5.49
CA GLU A 23 -0.55 3.54 -6.38
C GLU A 23 -0.13 3.30 -7.82
N SER A 24 1.17 3.06 -8.04
CA SER A 24 1.76 2.92 -9.38
C SER A 24 1.12 1.77 -10.14
N LEU A 25 0.96 0.60 -9.50
CA LEU A 25 0.29 -0.55 -10.11
C LEU A 25 -1.20 -0.29 -10.31
N THR A 26 -1.87 0.35 -9.36
CA THR A 26 -3.29 0.71 -9.51
C THR A 26 -3.49 1.67 -10.69
N GLU A 27 -2.59 2.62 -10.93
CA GLU A 27 -2.61 3.51 -12.10
C GLU A 27 -2.40 2.79 -13.42
N ILE A 28 -1.43 1.88 -13.48
CA ILE A 28 -1.22 1.05 -14.68
C ILE A 28 -2.50 0.26 -15.00
N LEU A 29 -3.09 -0.39 -14.00
CA LEU A 29 -4.29 -1.20 -14.18
C LEU A 29 -5.54 -0.35 -14.49
N LYS A 30 -5.67 0.84 -13.89
CA LYS A 30 -6.71 1.83 -14.23
C LYS A 30 -6.69 2.17 -15.72
N ASN A 31 -5.49 2.38 -16.27
CA ASN A 31 -5.30 2.78 -17.67
C ASN A 31 -5.58 1.66 -18.67
N MET A 32 -5.66 0.39 -18.21
CA MET A 32 -6.05 -0.74 -19.05
C MET A 32 -7.58 -0.85 -19.22
N ILE A 33 -8.38 -0.10 -18.46
CA ILE A 33 -9.85 -0.17 -18.50
C ILE A 33 -10.40 0.94 -19.41
N PRO A 34 -11.06 0.61 -20.54
CA PRO A 34 -11.44 1.59 -21.55
C PRO A 34 -12.64 2.49 -21.19
N ASN A 35 -13.37 2.21 -20.11
CA ASN A 35 -14.64 2.89 -19.81
C ASN A 35 -14.56 3.73 -18.51
N ARG A 36 -14.64 5.06 -18.64
CA ARG A 36 -14.44 6.01 -17.53
C ARG A 36 -15.56 6.03 -16.47
N THR A 37 -16.77 5.58 -16.80
CA THR A 37 -17.96 5.74 -15.94
C THR A 37 -18.00 4.80 -14.72
N ILE A 38 -17.32 3.65 -14.77
CA ILE A 38 -17.28 2.66 -13.66
C ILE A 38 -15.97 2.80 -12.85
N GLN A 39 -15.11 3.72 -13.27
CA GLN A 39 -13.70 3.73 -12.93
C GLN A 39 -13.45 4.01 -11.44
N ASP A 40 -14.22 4.89 -10.79
CA ASP A 40 -13.90 5.35 -9.44
C ASP A 40 -14.06 4.27 -8.36
N ARG A 41 -15.22 3.58 -8.30
CA ARG A 41 -15.43 2.51 -7.32
C ARG A 41 -14.58 1.28 -7.61
N PHE A 42 -14.38 0.98 -8.90
CA PHE A 42 -13.55 -0.14 -9.31
C PHE A 42 -12.08 0.11 -8.97
N THR A 43 -11.57 1.31 -9.23
CA THR A 43 -10.21 1.73 -8.84
C THR A 43 -9.99 1.58 -7.35
N TYR A 44 -10.97 1.99 -6.55
CA TYR A 44 -10.84 1.89 -5.10
C TYR A 44 -10.72 0.43 -4.64
N LEU A 45 -11.56 -0.47 -5.16
CA LEU A 45 -11.46 -1.91 -4.86
C LEU A 45 -10.16 -2.51 -5.40
N LEU A 46 -9.74 -2.10 -6.59
CA LEU A 46 -8.50 -2.54 -7.22
C LEU A 46 -7.28 -2.16 -6.38
N SER A 47 -7.23 -0.92 -5.88
CA SER A 47 -6.19 -0.44 -4.97
C SER A 47 -6.08 -1.29 -3.70
N ILE A 48 -7.22 -1.63 -3.08
CA ILE A 48 -7.24 -2.52 -1.92
C ILE A 48 -6.67 -3.90 -2.26
N LEU A 49 -7.13 -4.49 -3.36
CA LEU A 49 -6.69 -5.82 -3.78
C LEU A 49 -5.20 -5.84 -4.08
N VAL A 50 -4.69 -4.83 -4.79
CA VAL A 50 -3.25 -4.66 -5.07
C VAL A 50 -2.48 -4.50 -3.76
N GLY A 51 -2.90 -3.59 -2.87
CA GLY A 51 -2.21 -3.32 -1.61
C GLY A 51 -2.14 -4.55 -0.70
N ILE A 52 -3.23 -5.29 -0.54
CA ILE A 52 -3.25 -6.55 0.21
C ILE A 52 -2.36 -7.59 -0.48
N SER A 53 -2.48 -7.78 -1.79
CA SER A 53 -1.67 -8.76 -2.52
C SER A 53 -0.17 -8.50 -2.37
N LEU A 54 0.25 -7.24 -2.45
CA LEU A 54 1.65 -6.84 -2.21
C LEU A 54 2.06 -7.09 -0.76
N ALA A 55 1.23 -6.74 0.23
CA ALA A 55 1.55 -7.00 1.64
C ALA A 55 1.77 -8.50 1.91
N PHE A 56 1.00 -9.38 1.27
CA PHE A 56 1.23 -10.83 1.31
C PHE A 56 2.49 -11.25 0.56
N ALA A 57 2.72 -10.73 -0.65
CA ALA A 57 3.89 -11.05 -1.47
C ALA A 57 5.22 -10.70 -0.78
N PHE A 58 5.24 -9.60 -0.03
CA PHE A 58 6.41 -9.14 0.73
C PHE A 58 6.41 -9.57 2.20
N ASN A 59 5.44 -10.40 2.63
CA ASN A 59 5.30 -10.86 4.02
C ASN A 59 5.27 -9.71 5.05
N LEU A 60 4.63 -8.57 4.73
CA LEU A 60 4.62 -7.39 5.59
C LEU A 60 3.75 -7.60 6.84
N ASN A 61 4.37 -8.13 7.90
CA ASN A 61 3.77 -8.24 9.22
C ASN A 61 4.01 -6.96 10.04
N PHE A 62 3.38 -5.85 9.62
CA PHE A 62 3.65 -4.51 10.16
C PHE A 62 3.56 -4.40 11.70
N PHE A 63 2.59 -5.10 12.31
CA PHE A 63 2.38 -5.11 13.77
C PHE A 63 3.10 -6.25 14.49
N ASP A 64 3.95 -7.00 13.77
CA ASP A 64 4.73 -8.13 14.28
C ASP A 64 3.90 -9.18 15.05
N LEU A 65 2.69 -9.46 14.56
CA LEU A 65 1.76 -10.41 15.20
C LEU A 65 2.06 -11.85 14.80
N ASN A 66 1.76 -12.79 15.70
CA ASN A 66 1.98 -14.23 15.49
C ASN A 66 0.68 -15.00 15.18
N GLY A 67 0.82 -16.22 14.64
CA GLY A 67 -0.30 -17.11 14.33
C GLY A 67 -1.28 -16.49 13.33
N TYR A 68 -2.59 -16.58 13.59
CA TYR A 68 -3.61 -15.94 12.75
C TYR A 68 -3.51 -14.41 12.74
N GLY A 69 -2.96 -13.81 13.80
CA GLY A 69 -2.72 -12.37 13.90
C GLY A 69 -1.77 -11.86 12.82
N LYS A 70 -0.83 -12.70 12.36
CA LYS A 70 0.08 -12.37 11.25
C LYS A 70 -0.68 -11.99 9.97
N TYR A 71 -1.70 -12.78 9.60
CA TYR A 71 -2.51 -12.51 8.41
C TYR A 71 -3.34 -11.25 8.56
N ILE A 72 -3.90 -11.01 9.76
CA ILE A 72 -4.63 -9.78 10.07
C ILE A 72 -3.71 -8.57 9.92
N SER A 73 -2.49 -8.65 10.47
CA SER A 73 -1.48 -7.60 10.34
C SER A 73 -1.14 -7.32 8.88
N MET A 74 -0.96 -8.35 8.05
CA MET A 74 -0.70 -8.20 6.62
C MET A 74 -1.86 -7.53 5.88
N ILE A 75 -3.09 -7.96 6.15
CA ILE A 75 -4.29 -7.36 5.55
C ILE A 75 -4.38 -5.89 5.95
N SER A 76 -4.20 -5.58 7.23
CA SER A 76 -4.18 -4.20 7.73
C SER A 76 -3.08 -3.36 7.08
N ALA A 77 -1.87 -3.90 6.94
CA ALA A 77 -0.77 -3.23 6.26
C ALA A 77 -1.08 -2.95 4.79
N GLY A 78 -1.67 -3.91 4.07
CA GLY A 78 -2.11 -3.72 2.68
C GLY A 78 -3.22 -2.69 2.54
N LEU A 79 -4.17 -2.66 3.47
CA LEU A 79 -5.21 -1.62 3.53
C LEU A 79 -4.59 -0.24 3.79
N LEU A 80 -3.65 -0.14 4.73
CA LEU A 80 -2.91 1.09 5.00
C LEU A 80 -2.10 1.54 3.79
N ALA A 81 -1.42 0.63 3.08
CA ALA A 81 -0.70 0.94 1.85
C ALA A 81 -1.65 1.46 0.75
N SER A 82 -2.80 0.81 0.55
CA SER A 82 -3.81 1.24 -0.44
C SER A 82 -4.37 2.63 -0.17
N ARG A 83 -4.44 3.03 1.11
CA ARG A 83 -4.94 4.36 1.52
C ARG A 83 -3.83 5.40 1.60
N GLY A 84 -2.67 5.01 2.11
CA GLY A 84 -1.45 5.81 2.22
C GLY A 84 -0.89 6.20 0.87
N ALA A 85 -1.08 5.37 -0.16
CA ALA A 85 -0.81 5.66 -1.56
C ALA A 85 -1.32 7.03 -2.01
N ASN A 86 -2.59 7.35 -1.70
CA ASN A 86 -3.19 8.65 -2.03
C ASN A 86 -2.55 9.82 -1.27
N TYR A 87 -2.18 9.63 -0.01
CA TYR A 87 -1.49 10.66 0.79
C TYR A 87 -0.04 10.84 0.32
N ALA A 88 0.66 9.77 -0.04
CA ALA A 88 2.00 9.81 -0.59
C ALA A 88 2.01 10.49 -1.96
N ASN A 89 1.07 10.18 -2.84
CA ASN A 89 0.90 10.85 -4.14
C ASN A 89 0.60 12.35 -3.95
N GLY A 90 -0.31 12.70 -3.03
CA GLY A 90 -0.60 14.10 -2.68
C GLY A 90 0.60 14.84 -2.08
N PHE A 91 1.40 14.17 -1.26
CA PHE A 91 2.64 14.71 -0.72
C PHE A 91 3.67 14.95 -1.83
N LEU A 92 3.93 13.97 -2.70
CA LEU A 92 4.90 14.09 -3.80
C LEU A 92 4.51 15.19 -4.79
N LYS A 93 3.22 15.35 -5.10
CA LYS A 93 2.70 16.47 -5.90
C LYS A 93 2.89 17.82 -5.21
N LYS A 94 2.71 17.89 -3.90
CA LYS A 94 2.89 19.13 -3.12
C LYS A 94 4.35 19.61 -3.12
N PHE A 95 5.30 18.71 -3.28
CA PHE A 95 6.73 19.02 -3.35
C PHE A 95 7.28 19.04 -4.79
N ASP A 96 6.41 19.03 -5.81
CA ASP A 96 6.75 19.08 -7.25
C ASP A 96 7.71 17.94 -7.69
N ILE A 97 7.70 16.81 -6.98
CA ILE A 97 8.53 15.62 -7.26
C ILE A 97 7.87 14.76 -8.35
N LEU A 98 6.54 14.70 -8.35
CA LEU A 98 5.73 14.09 -9.39
C LEU A 98 4.83 15.18 -9.98
N ARG A 99 4.99 15.45 -11.29
CA ARG A 99 4.12 16.35 -12.07
C ARG A 99 2.85 15.63 -12.52
#